data_AF-A0A1G7EVN1-F1
#
_entry.id   AF-A0A1G7EVN1-F1
#
_cell.length_a   1.000
_cell.length_b   1.000
_cell.length_c   1.000
_cell.angle_alpha   90.00
_cell.angle_beta   90.00
_cell.angle_gamma   90.00
#
_symmetry.space_group_name_H-M   'P 1'
#
loop_
_entity.id
_entity.type
_entity.pdbx_description
1 polymer ?
#
loop_
_entity_poly.entity_id
_entity_poly.type
_entity_poly.pdbx_seq_one_letter_code
_entity_poly.pdbx_strand_id
1 'polypeptide(L)'
;MAAERAGQAGLDWPGLMRAGMRHLRLTPDQFWALTPAELALMLGTAPGGRPMTRARLAALARDWPDEHAMAGDDDDDGQGDAGHGAAG
;
A
#
# COMPACT_ATOMS: atom_id res chain seq x y z
N MET A 1 28.41 13.91 -14.23
CA MET A 1 27.33 13.99 -15.24
C MET A 1 26.89 12.55 -15.52
N ALA A 2 25.82 11.96 -14.98
CA ALA A 2 24.70 12.45 -14.19
C ALA A 2 24.37 11.38 -13.12
N ALA A 3 24.39 11.76 -11.84
CA ALA A 3 23.83 10.99 -10.73
C ALA A 3 22.60 11.73 -10.18
N GLU A 4 21.79 12.25 -11.10
CA GLU A 4 20.77 13.25 -10.83
C GLU A 4 19.44 12.74 -11.37
N ARG A 5 18.62 12.16 -10.48
CA ARG A 5 17.13 12.15 -10.42
C ARG A 5 16.68 11.21 -9.28
N ALA A 6 17.07 11.55 -8.05
CA ALA A 6 16.48 10.98 -6.83
C ALA A 6 15.33 11.86 -6.28
N GLY A 7 14.62 12.58 -7.18
CA GLY A 7 13.49 13.44 -6.83
C GLY A 7 12.52 13.52 -8.00
N GLN A 8 11.24 13.22 -7.74
CA GLN A 8 10.11 13.28 -8.69
C GLN A 8 10.16 12.35 -9.91
N ALA A 9 10.05 11.04 -9.69
CA ALA A 9 9.34 10.14 -10.60
C ALA A 9 8.87 8.94 -9.77
N GLY A 10 7.70 8.38 -10.07
CA GLY A 10 7.27 7.14 -9.43
C GLY A 10 8.32 6.03 -9.56
N LEU A 11 8.17 4.96 -8.79
CA LEU A 11 9.04 3.80 -8.89
C LEU A 11 9.09 3.31 -10.35
N ASP A 12 10.29 3.12 -10.92
CA ASP A 12 10.48 2.62 -12.29
C ASP A 12 10.06 1.14 -12.38
N TRP A 13 8.75 0.92 -12.43
CA TRP A 13 8.13 -0.39 -12.53
C TRP A 13 8.58 -1.16 -13.77
N PRO A 14 8.62 -0.57 -14.98
CA PRO A 14 9.13 -1.26 -16.15
C PRO A 14 10.60 -1.69 -16.01
N GLY A 15 11.44 -0.84 -15.42
CA GLY A 15 12.83 -1.19 -15.09
C GLY A 15 12.90 -2.36 -14.11
N LEU A 16 12.12 -2.32 -13.04
CA LEU A 16 12.08 -3.36 -12.02
C LEU A 16 11.60 -4.71 -12.57
N MET A 17 10.54 -4.70 -13.39
CA MET A 17 10.00 -5.89 -14.06
C MET A 17 11.04 -6.53 -14.99
N ARG A 18 11.78 -5.72 -15.77
CA ARG A 18 12.88 -6.23 -16.61
C ARG A 18 14.00 -6.82 -15.75
N ALA A 19 14.39 -6.15 -14.68
CA ALA A 19 15.41 -6.64 -13.75
C ALA A 19 15.02 -7.99 -13.12
N GLY A 20 13.80 -8.11 -12.61
CA GLY A 20 13.31 -9.34 -11.99
C GLY A 20 13.04 -10.47 -12.99
N MET A 21 12.15 -10.24 -13.96
CA MET A 21 11.66 -11.32 -14.83
C MET A 21 12.63 -11.67 -15.97
N ARG A 22 13.42 -10.70 -16.45
CA ARG A 22 14.35 -10.93 -17.58
C ARG A 22 15.76 -11.27 -17.09
N HIS A 23 16.30 -10.49 -16.16
CA HIS A 23 17.68 -10.65 -15.72
C HIS A 23 17.82 -11.70 -14.62
N LEU A 24 16.97 -11.68 -13.59
CA LEU A 24 16.93 -12.72 -12.55
C LEU A 24 16.10 -13.96 -12.94
N ARG A 25 15.39 -13.92 -14.08
CA ARG A 25 14.52 -15.01 -14.58
C ARG A 25 13.48 -15.48 -13.57
N LEU A 26 13.01 -14.57 -12.72
CA LEU A 26 11.94 -14.86 -11.77
C LEU A 26 10.61 -15.02 -12.52
N THR A 27 9.81 -16.01 -12.10
CA THR A 27 8.40 -16.05 -12.48
C THR A 27 7.64 -14.90 -11.81
N PRO A 28 6.49 -14.46 -12.36
CA PRO A 28 5.70 -13.41 -11.73
C PRO A 28 5.38 -13.67 -10.25
N ASP A 29 4.99 -14.90 -9.92
CA ASP A 29 4.67 -15.28 -8.54
C ASP A 29 5.89 -15.17 -7.61
N GLN A 30 7.06 -15.65 -8.05
CA GLN A 30 8.29 -15.51 -7.28
C GLN A 30 8.69 -14.05 -7.08
N PHE A 31 8.52 -13.22 -8.12
CA PHE A 31 8.83 -11.80 -8.04
C PHE A 31 7.95 -11.10 -6.99
N TRP A 32 6.65 -11.41 -6.96
CA TRP A 32 5.72 -10.83 -5.99
C TRP A 32 5.81 -11.42 -4.59
N ALA A 33 6.35 -12.64 -4.45
CA ALA A 33 6.62 -13.26 -3.16
C ALA A 33 7.86 -12.67 -2.46
N LEU A 34 8.78 -12.05 -3.20
CA LEU A 34 9.99 -11.46 -2.64
C LEU A 34 9.70 -10.13 -1.95
N THR A 35 10.36 -9.91 -0.83
CA THR A 35 10.41 -8.59 -0.23
C THR A 35 11.28 -7.65 -1.09
N PRO A 36 11.04 -6.33 -1.10
CA PRO A 36 11.89 -5.39 -1.82
C PRO A 36 13.37 -5.44 -1.41
N ALA A 37 13.65 -5.81 -0.15
CA ALA A 37 15.01 -5.96 0.36
C ALA A 37 15.71 -7.19 -0.24
N GLU A 38 15.01 -8.33 -0.35
CA GLU A 38 15.54 -9.54 -0.99
C GLU A 38 15.77 -9.32 -2.48
N LEU A 39 14.83 -8.64 -3.16
CA LEU A 39 14.99 -8.28 -4.57
C LEU A 39 16.21 -7.36 -4.76
N ALA A 40 16.37 -6.34 -3.92
CA ALA A 40 17.53 -5.44 -3.98
C ALA A 40 18.86 -6.18 -3.75
N LEU A 41 18.88 -7.12 -2.80
CA LEU A 41 20.04 -7.96 -2.54
C LEU A 41 20.40 -8.84 -3.76
N MET A 42 19.40 -9.49 -4.38
CA MET A 42 19.61 -10.29 -5.59
C MET A 42 20.04 -9.47 -6.81
N LEU A 43 19.61 -8.21 -6.89
CA LEU A 43 20.06 -7.26 -7.92
C LEU A 43 21.47 -6.69 -7.66
N GLY A 44 22.12 -7.06 -6.55
CA GLY A 44 23.42 -6.52 -6.17
C GLY A 44 23.37 -5.07 -5.68
N THR A 45 22.16 -4.52 -5.54
CA THR A 45 21.94 -3.21 -4.93
C THR A 45 21.78 -3.43 -3.43
N ALA A 46 22.90 -3.58 -2.71
CA ALA A 46 22.85 -3.79 -1.26
C ALA A 46 22.00 -2.67 -0.62
N PRO A 47 20.91 -3.00 0.10
CA PRO A 47 20.11 -1.99 0.76
C PRO A 47 20.92 -1.42 1.94
N GLY A 48 21.72 -0.40 1.67
CA GLY A 48 22.36 0.42 2.71
C GLY A 48 21.35 1.29 3.47
N GLY A 49 20.07 1.21 3.12
CA GLY A 49 18.98 1.93 3.79
C GLY A 49 18.65 1.26 5.13
N ARG A 50 18.85 2.01 6.22
CA ARG A 50 18.40 1.62 7.57
C ARG A 50 16.95 1.11 7.50
N PRO A 51 16.63 -0.06 8.11
CA PRO A 51 15.27 -0.59 8.09
C PRO A 51 14.29 0.49 8.59
N MET A 52 13.13 0.59 7.94
CA MET A 52 12.09 1.51 8.41
C MET A 52 11.77 1.20 9.87
N THR A 53 11.91 2.20 10.72
CA THR A 53 11.48 2.06 12.11
C THR A 53 9.96 2.05 12.19
N ARG A 54 9.41 1.36 13.18
CA ARG A 54 7.95 1.38 13.42
C ARG A 54 7.40 2.81 13.58
N ALA A 55 8.19 3.70 14.20
CA ALA A 55 7.85 5.11 14.34
C ALA A 55 7.75 5.84 12.99
N ARG A 56 8.67 5.54 12.04
CA ARG A 56 8.65 6.13 10.70
C ARG A 56 7.43 5.63 9.91
N LEU A 57 7.08 4.35 10.04
CA LEU A 57 5.89 3.80 9.39
C LEU A 57 4.60 4.43 9.94
N ALA A 58 4.53 4.62 11.27
CA ALA A 58 3.39 5.31 11.90
C ALA A 58 3.27 6.77 11.45
N ALA A 59 4.39 7.46 11.20
CA ALA A 59 4.36 8.81 10.63
C ALA A 59 3.77 8.81 9.21
N LEU A 60 4.23 7.90 8.33
CA LEU A 60 3.70 7.79 6.97
C LEU A 60 2.19 7.49 6.95
N ALA A 61 1.71 6.59 7.80
CA ALA A 61 0.27 6.25 7.85
C ALA A 61 -0.61 7.44 8.29
N ARG A 62 -0.05 8.41 9.02
CA ARG A 62 -0.75 9.65 9.40
C ARG A 62 -0.72 10.68 8.28
N ASP A 63 0.40 10.76 7.56
CA ASP A 63 0.61 11.69 6.46
C ASP A 63 -0.16 11.27 5.19
N TRP A 64 -0.37 9.96 5.00
CA TRP A 64 -1.15 9.36 3.90
C TRP A 64 -2.20 8.39 4.45
N PRO A 65 -3.32 8.91 4.98
CA PRO A 65 -4.44 8.06 5.40
C PRO A 65 -5.09 7.41 4.16
N ASP A 66 -5.36 6.11 4.25
CA ASP A 66 -6.06 5.40 3.17
C ASP A 66 -7.52 5.87 3.11
N GLU A 67 -7.92 6.51 2.02
CA GLU A 67 -9.29 6.97 1.79
C GLU A 67 -10.21 5.82 1.35
N HIS A 68 -10.44 4.85 2.22
CA HIS A 68 -11.51 3.86 2.08
C HIS A 68 -12.17 3.56 3.43
N ALA A 69 -12.54 4.59 4.17
CA ALA A 69 -13.72 4.48 5.03
C ALA A 69 -14.94 4.64 4.12
N MET A 70 -15.34 3.53 3.48
CA MET A 70 -16.67 3.45 2.89
C MET A 70 -17.66 3.79 3.99
N ALA A 71 -18.31 4.94 3.85
CA ALA A 71 -19.53 5.25 4.56
C ALA A 71 -20.57 4.18 4.18
N GLY A 72 -20.80 3.20 5.06
CA GLY A 72 -22.19 2.94 5.43
C GLY A 72 -22.49 4.05 6.43
N ASP A 73 -23.33 5.05 6.14
CA ASP A 73 -24.71 4.89 5.72
C ASP A 73 -25.41 3.81 6.57
N ASP A 74 -25.26 3.94 7.89
CA ASP A 74 -26.27 3.52 8.87
C ASP A 74 -27.28 4.67 9.05
N ASP A 75 -27.81 5.18 7.94
CA ASP A 75 -29.04 5.98 7.89
C ASP A 75 -30.08 5.14 7.13
N ASP A 76 -30.67 4.14 7.81
CA ASP A 76 -31.94 3.50 7.43
C ASP A 76 -32.87 3.49 8.65
N ASP A 77 -33.50 4.65 8.80
CA ASP A 77 -34.95 4.85 8.86
C ASP A 77 -35.86 3.80 9.54
N GLY A 78 -36.68 4.29 10.48
CA GLY A 78 -38.00 3.68 10.70
C GLY A 78 -38.66 3.80 12.05
N GLN A 79 -38.39 4.80 12.90
CA GLN A 79 -39.25 5.06 14.07
C GLN A 79 -40.43 5.97 13.67
N GLY A 80 -41.34 5.43 12.87
CA GLY A 80 -42.62 6.03 12.51
C GLY A 80 -43.79 5.09 12.85
N ASP A 81 -44.52 5.47 13.89
CA ASP A 81 -45.98 5.30 14.09
C ASP A 81 -46.66 3.92 13.89
N ALA A 82 -47.21 3.39 14.99
CA ALA A 82 -48.61 2.99 15.01
C ALA A 82 -49.12 2.88 16.46
N GLY A 83 -50.01 3.79 16.84
CA GLY A 83 -50.86 3.63 18.01
C GLY A 83 -51.73 2.36 17.93
N HIS A 84 -51.91 1.70 19.08
CA HIS A 84 -53.06 0.83 19.31
C HIS A 84 -53.61 1.13 20.70
N GLY A 85 -54.74 1.84 20.72
CA GLY A 85 -55.56 2.00 21.91
C GLY A 85 -56.26 0.68 22.25
N ALA A 86 -56.31 0.37 23.54
CA ALA A 86 -57.32 -0.47 24.15
C ALA A 86 -57.23 -0.33 25.67
N ALA A 87 -58.02 0.58 26.25
CA ALA A 87 -58.54 0.48 27.62
C ALA A 87 -59.44 1.69 27.92
N GLY A 88 -60.71 1.43 28.28
CA GLY A 88 -61.65 2.44 28.80
C GLY A 88 -63.06 2.22 28.29
#